data_AF-A0A972BPB7-F1
#
_entry.id   AF-A0A972BPB7-F1
#
_cell.length_a   1.000
_cell.length_b   1.000
_cell.length_c   1.000
_cell.angle_alpha   90.00
_cell.angle_beta   90.00
_cell.angle_gamma   90.00
#
_symmetry.space_group_name_H-M   'P 1'
#
loop_
_entity.id
_entity.type
_entity.pdbx_description
1 polymer ?
#
loop_
_entity_poly.entity_id
_entity_poly.type
_entity_poly.pdbx_seq_one_letter_code
_entity_poly.pdbx_strand_id
1 'polypeptide(L)'
;LTVASYYKDWAGIGGTANFMTCGEFPQVGSDMNSCWMPSGVIYNRNIGKVDAFDPNLITEHVRHSWYKGDKAHHPYQGVTEPQYTSYEDRDRYSWSKAPRYDGNSMETGPLAAVLVAYAKGHPEVKKTVDYVLSYLGVGPEALFSTLGRTAARGIETKVIADKLMDWVNELAENVKSGNTKIYQEWQMPDEAEGVGFVNAPRGSLSHWIRIKGGKIENFQLVVPTTWNLGPRCAEGKLSAVEEALMGTPIADPERPVEILRTVHSFDPCIACGVHVIDSKTNQVRKFKIL
;
A
#
# COMPACT_ATOMS: atom_id res chain seq x y z
N LEU A 1 20.41 11.53 -2.33
CA LEU A 1 20.91 11.27 -3.70
C LEU A 1 22.36 10.80 -3.75
N THR A 2 23.28 11.41 -2.97
CA THR A 2 24.70 11.03 -2.92
C THR A 2 24.98 9.54 -2.68
N VAL A 3 24.23 8.86 -1.81
CA VAL A 3 24.44 7.42 -1.60
C VAL A 3 23.98 6.60 -2.82
N ALA A 4 22.85 6.97 -3.42
CA ALA A 4 22.27 6.24 -4.56
C ALA A 4 23.20 6.23 -5.79
N SER A 5 24.05 7.26 -5.98
CA SER A 5 25.01 7.29 -7.09
C SER A 5 26.07 6.19 -7.04
N TYR A 6 26.33 5.63 -5.86
CA TYR A 6 27.26 4.50 -5.67
C TYR A 6 26.61 3.12 -5.85
N TYR A 7 25.28 3.06 -5.98
CA TYR A 7 24.51 1.83 -6.03
C TYR A 7 23.58 1.77 -7.25
N LYS A 8 24.01 2.32 -8.40
CA LYS A 8 23.19 2.37 -9.62
C LYS A 8 22.86 0.99 -10.19
N ASP A 9 23.65 -0.03 -9.85
CA ASP A 9 23.34 -1.44 -10.14
C ASP A 9 21.97 -1.86 -9.57
N TRP A 10 21.57 -1.28 -8.42
CA TRP A 10 20.25 -1.51 -7.80
C TRP A 10 19.08 -0.90 -8.57
N ALA A 11 19.35 -0.12 -9.62
CA ALA A 11 18.34 0.34 -10.57
C ALA A 11 17.89 -0.75 -11.56
N GLY A 12 18.62 -1.87 -11.65
CA GLY A 12 18.31 -2.97 -12.57
C GLY A 12 17.54 -4.15 -11.96
N ILE A 13 17.31 -4.17 -10.64
CA ILE A 13 16.70 -5.31 -9.91
C ILE A 13 15.66 -4.86 -8.88
N GLY A 14 14.79 -5.77 -8.44
CA GLY A 14 13.75 -5.45 -7.44
C GLY A 14 12.54 -4.72 -7.97
N GLY A 15 12.27 -4.84 -9.27
CA GLY A 15 11.10 -4.26 -9.92
C GLY A 15 9.87 -5.16 -9.83
N THR A 16 8.69 -4.55 -9.98
CA THR A 16 7.37 -5.19 -9.93
C THR A 16 6.55 -4.78 -11.15
N ALA A 17 5.49 -5.52 -11.48
CA ALA A 17 4.71 -5.26 -12.70
C ALA A 17 3.61 -4.21 -12.53
N ASN A 18 2.88 -4.23 -11.42
CA ASN A 18 1.64 -3.45 -11.25
C ASN A 18 1.68 -2.58 -9.99
N PHE A 19 1.02 -1.43 -10.06
CA PHE A 19 1.05 -0.40 -9.01
C PHE A 19 -0.36 0.12 -8.72
N MET A 20 -0.64 0.38 -7.45
CA MET A 20 -1.92 0.95 -7.02
C MET A 20 -1.73 1.95 -5.88
N THR A 21 -2.46 3.05 -5.96
CA THR A 21 -2.63 4.02 -4.87
C THR A 21 -4.10 4.46 -4.77
N CYS A 22 -4.63 4.58 -3.54
CA CYS A 22 -5.97 5.12 -3.29
C CYS A 22 -6.01 6.66 -3.21
N GLY A 23 -4.86 7.34 -3.36
CA GLY A 23 -4.75 8.78 -3.25
C GLY A 23 -4.77 9.29 -1.79
N GLU A 24 -4.41 10.56 -1.59
CA GLU A 24 -4.40 11.20 -0.26
C GLU A 24 -4.54 12.73 -0.34
N PHE A 25 -4.85 13.32 0.81
CA PHE A 25 -5.03 14.77 1.00
C PHE A 25 -6.22 15.30 0.19
N PRO A 26 -7.46 14.85 0.48
CA PRO A 26 -8.67 15.33 -0.19
C PRO A 26 -8.79 16.85 -0.05
N GLN A 27 -9.06 17.52 -1.18
CA GLN A 27 -9.19 18.99 -1.22
C GLN A 27 -10.64 19.45 -1.02
N VAL A 28 -11.62 18.55 -1.23
CA VAL A 28 -13.05 18.85 -1.10
C VAL A 28 -13.70 17.81 -0.17
N GLY A 29 -13.82 18.16 1.11
CA GLY A 29 -14.49 17.32 2.10
C GLY A 29 -13.95 15.89 2.12
N SER A 30 -14.83 14.90 1.90
CA SER A 30 -14.49 13.48 1.82
C SER A 30 -14.44 12.95 0.38
N ASP A 31 -14.42 13.81 -0.65
CA ASP A 31 -14.35 13.39 -2.04
C ASP A 31 -12.93 12.91 -2.38
N MET A 32 -12.79 11.61 -2.55
CA MET A 32 -11.50 10.97 -2.86
C MET A 32 -10.99 11.29 -4.28
N ASN A 33 -11.86 11.78 -5.18
CA ASN A 33 -11.44 12.25 -6.49
C ASN A 33 -10.78 13.64 -6.43
N SER A 34 -10.96 14.36 -5.31
CA SER A 34 -10.37 15.67 -5.07
C SER A 34 -8.97 15.62 -4.45
N CYS A 35 -8.42 14.42 -4.23
CA CYS A 35 -7.10 14.26 -3.59
C CYS A 35 -5.99 14.95 -4.36
N TRP A 36 -5.16 15.70 -3.63
CA TRP A 36 -3.98 16.35 -4.21
C TRP A 36 -2.97 15.31 -4.69
N MET A 37 -2.69 14.28 -3.89
CA MET A 37 -2.00 13.09 -4.38
C MET A 37 -3.04 12.15 -5.01
N PRO A 38 -3.05 11.96 -6.34
CA PRO A 38 -4.15 11.29 -7.01
C PRO A 38 -4.14 9.77 -6.78
N SER A 39 -5.33 9.17 -6.77
CA SER A 39 -5.53 7.72 -6.84
C SER A 39 -5.25 7.18 -8.25
N GLY A 40 -5.02 5.88 -8.38
CA GLY A 40 -4.92 5.24 -9.70
C GLY A 40 -4.26 3.87 -9.68
N VAL A 41 -4.38 3.20 -10.82
CA VAL A 41 -3.86 1.85 -11.05
C VAL A 41 -3.03 1.83 -12.33
N ILE A 42 -1.84 1.24 -12.26
CA ILE A 42 -0.95 1.04 -13.41
C ILE A 42 -0.66 -0.45 -13.53
N TYR A 43 -0.95 -1.01 -14.70
CA TYR A 43 -0.61 -2.40 -15.03
C TYR A 43 0.60 -2.48 -15.93
N ASN A 44 1.40 -3.54 -15.78
CA ASN A 44 2.53 -3.87 -16.66
C ASN A 44 3.50 -2.68 -16.88
N ARG A 45 3.71 -1.86 -15.84
CA ARG A 45 4.55 -0.64 -15.87
C ARG A 45 4.14 0.40 -16.93
N ASN A 46 2.94 0.31 -17.50
CA ASN A 46 2.49 1.22 -18.55
C ASN A 46 2.06 2.58 -17.96
N ILE A 47 3.03 3.45 -17.67
CA ILE A 47 2.78 4.81 -17.17
C ILE A 47 1.99 5.71 -18.14
N GLY A 48 1.85 5.31 -19.42
CA GLY A 48 0.99 6.00 -20.38
C GLY A 48 -0.49 5.74 -20.18
N LYS A 49 -0.86 4.78 -19.32
CA LYS A 49 -2.25 4.43 -19.01
C LYS A 49 -2.42 4.27 -17.50
N VAL A 50 -3.18 5.18 -16.89
CA VAL A 50 -3.57 5.10 -15.48
C VAL A 50 -5.07 4.84 -15.40
N ASP A 51 -5.43 3.65 -14.94
CA ASP A 51 -6.82 3.27 -14.73
C ASP A 51 -7.35 3.89 -13.42
N ALA A 52 -8.66 4.11 -13.36
CA ALA A 52 -9.32 4.57 -12.13
C ALA A 52 -9.26 3.48 -11.05
N PHE A 53 -9.06 3.92 -9.80
CA PHE A 53 -9.15 3.02 -8.66
C PHE A 53 -10.63 2.72 -8.35
N ASP A 54 -11.00 1.45 -8.38
CA ASP A 54 -12.33 0.92 -8.04
C ASP A 54 -12.19 -0.05 -6.86
N PRO A 55 -12.66 0.34 -5.66
CA PRO A 55 -12.61 -0.51 -4.47
C PRO A 55 -13.27 -1.88 -4.63
N ASN A 56 -14.27 -2.03 -5.52
CA ASN A 56 -15.01 -3.28 -5.68
C ASN A 56 -14.16 -4.41 -6.28
N LEU A 57 -13.02 -4.06 -6.90
CA LEU A 57 -12.08 -5.02 -7.50
C LEU A 57 -11.12 -5.63 -6.48
N ILE A 58 -11.19 -5.22 -5.20
CA ILE A 58 -10.33 -5.73 -4.13
C ILE A 58 -10.86 -7.07 -3.62
N THR A 59 -9.98 -8.07 -3.60
CA THR A 59 -10.25 -9.37 -2.98
C THR A 59 -9.07 -9.80 -2.12
N GLU A 60 -9.33 -10.53 -1.03
CA GLU A 60 -8.30 -11.13 -0.19
C GLU A 60 -8.33 -12.65 -0.31
N HIS A 61 -7.23 -13.24 -0.79
CA HIS A 61 -7.08 -14.70 -0.86
C HIS A 61 -6.48 -15.26 0.43
N VAL A 62 -6.81 -16.52 0.74
CA VAL A 62 -6.28 -17.25 1.90
C VAL A 62 -5.64 -18.60 1.56
N ARG A 63 -5.60 -19.01 0.27
CA ARG A 63 -5.13 -20.34 -0.18
C ARG A 63 -3.73 -20.71 0.34
N HIS A 64 -2.81 -19.74 0.39
CA HIS A 64 -1.43 -19.92 0.86
C HIS A 64 -1.18 -19.25 2.23
N SER A 65 -2.27 -18.95 2.95
CA SER A 65 -2.25 -18.33 4.27
C SER A 65 -2.77 -19.29 5.34
N TRP A 66 -2.44 -19.04 6.60
CA TRP A 66 -2.91 -19.83 7.75
C TRP A 66 -4.35 -19.45 8.18
N TYR A 67 -5.31 -19.56 7.26
CA TYR A 67 -6.74 -19.41 7.53
C TYR A 67 -7.54 -20.56 6.91
N LYS A 68 -8.72 -20.85 7.45
CA LYS A 68 -9.60 -21.89 6.93
C LYS A 68 -10.05 -21.60 5.49
N GLY A 69 -10.12 -22.65 4.68
CA GLY A 69 -10.58 -22.58 3.29
C GLY A 69 -9.56 -21.97 2.33
N ASP A 70 -10.02 -21.67 1.12
CA ASP A 70 -9.21 -21.14 0.02
C ASP A 70 -9.92 -20.04 -0.80
N LYS A 71 -11.21 -19.84 -0.55
CA LYS A 71 -12.05 -18.84 -1.23
C LYS A 71 -11.53 -17.42 -0.95
N ALA A 72 -11.41 -16.64 -2.01
CA ALA A 72 -11.15 -15.21 -1.89
C ALA A 72 -12.44 -14.44 -1.58
N HIS A 73 -12.31 -13.40 -0.77
CA HIS A 73 -13.46 -12.58 -0.36
C HIS A 73 -13.18 -11.10 -0.63
N HIS A 74 -14.20 -10.37 -1.08
CA HIS A 74 -14.21 -8.92 -0.97
C HIS A 74 -14.26 -8.54 0.53
N PRO A 75 -13.58 -7.47 1.00
CA PRO A 75 -13.49 -7.15 2.42
C PRO A 75 -14.82 -6.99 3.17
N TYR A 76 -15.88 -6.47 2.54
CA TYR A 76 -17.22 -6.47 3.16
C TYR A 76 -17.71 -7.87 3.56
N GLN A 77 -17.34 -8.88 2.79
CA GLN A 77 -17.67 -10.29 3.03
C GLN A 77 -16.48 -11.07 3.62
N GLY A 78 -15.46 -10.36 4.13
CA GLY A 78 -14.23 -10.96 4.60
C GLY A 78 -14.45 -11.86 5.81
N VAL A 79 -13.71 -12.96 5.83
CA VAL A 79 -13.68 -13.95 6.91
C VAL A 79 -12.24 -14.05 7.43
N THR A 80 -12.08 -14.13 8.75
CA THR A 80 -10.78 -14.24 9.42
C THR A 80 -10.85 -15.36 10.44
N GLU A 81 -10.66 -16.60 9.97
CA GLU A 81 -10.69 -17.82 10.79
C GLU A 81 -9.32 -18.51 10.77
N PRO A 82 -8.46 -18.28 11.78
CA PRO A 82 -7.12 -18.85 11.86
C PRO A 82 -7.08 -20.38 11.72
N GLN A 83 -6.15 -20.88 10.92
CA GLN A 83 -5.81 -22.30 10.81
C GLN A 83 -4.33 -22.45 10.50
N TYR A 84 -3.52 -22.47 11.55
CA TYR A 84 -2.11 -22.77 11.44
C TYR A 84 -1.91 -24.24 11.00
N THR A 85 -0.99 -24.47 10.07
CA THR A 85 -0.62 -25.81 9.60
C THR A 85 0.73 -26.22 10.18
N SER A 86 1.82 -25.68 9.64
CA SER A 86 3.20 -25.88 10.10
C SER A 86 4.13 -24.86 9.45
N TYR A 87 5.31 -24.59 10.03
CA TYR A 87 6.38 -23.85 9.37
C TYR A 87 7.09 -24.67 8.29
N GLU A 88 6.93 -26.00 8.30
CA GLU A 88 7.44 -26.89 7.25
C GLU A 88 6.50 -26.97 6.04
N ASP A 89 5.26 -26.49 6.19
CA ASP A 89 4.29 -26.40 5.10
C ASP A 89 4.79 -25.39 4.05
N ARG A 90 5.01 -25.90 2.83
CA ARG A 90 5.47 -25.08 1.70
C ARG A 90 4.32 -24.50 0.88
N ASP A 91 3.10 -24.93 1.16
CA ASP A 91 1.88 -24.48 0.50
C ASP A 91 1.23 -23.34 1.29
N ARG A 92 1.05 -23.46 2.62
CA ARG A 92 0.57 -22.37 3.49
C ARG A 92 1.68 -21.89 4.42
N TYR A 93 2.13 -20.65 4.21
CA TYR A 93 3.40 -20.17 4.80
C TYR A 93 3.34 -18.77 5.39
N SER A 94 2.15 -18.16 5.54
CA SER A 94 2.02 -16.81 6.08
C SER A 94 0.72 -16.57 6.84
N TRP A 95 0.77 -15.71 7.85
CA TRP A 95 -0.42 -15.15 8.50
C TRP A 95 -1.03 -13.97 7.72
N SER A 96 -0.29 -13.37 6.79
CA SER A 96 -0.88 -12.36 5.91
C SER A 96 -1.85 -13.04 4.93
N LYS A 97 -3.01 -12.44 4.70
CA LYS A 97 -3.82 -12.74 3.52
C LYS A 97 -3.07 -12.30 2.25
N ALA A 98 -3.59 -12.64 1.07
CA ALA A 98 -3.03 -12.25 -0.22
C ALA A 98 -4.02 -11.38 -1.01
N PRO A 99 -4.04 -10.06 -0.80
CA PRO A 99 -4.88 -9.13 -1.55
C PRO A 99 -4.54 -9.14 -3.04
N ARG A 100 -5.56 -9.10 -3.89
CA ARG A 100 -5.46 -8.96 -5.34
C ARG A 100 -6.47 -7.90 -5.80
N TYR A 101 -6.04 -7.06 -6.73
CA TYR A 101 -6.89 -6.06 -7.37
C TYR A 101 -7.16 -6.53 -8.79
N ASP A 102 -8.43 -6.79 -9.10
CA ASP A 102 -8.83 -7.38 -10.39
C ASP A 102 -8.02 -8.65 -10.72
N GLY A 103 -7.80 -9.49 -9.70
CA GLY A 103 -7.00 -10.73 -9.80
C GLY A 103 -5.48 -10.53 -9.91
N ASN A 104 -4.96 -9.30 -9.88
CA ASN A 104 -3.54 -8.99 -10.02
C ASN A 104 -2.86 -8.69 -8.68
N SER A 105 -1.58 -9.07 -8.59
CA SER A 105 -0.68 -8.63 -7.52
C SER A 105 -0.30 -7.18 -7.75
N MET A 106 -0.39 -6.35 -6.70
CA MET A 106 -0.16 -4.92 -6.78
C MET A 106 0.91 -4.50 -5.78
N GLU A 107 1.90 -3.72 -6.24
CA GLU A 107 2.70 -2.90 -5.36
C GLU A 107 1.92 -1.63 -4.98
N THR A 108 1.95 -1.29 -3.70
CA THR A 108 1.50 0.00 -3.18
C THR A 108 2.61 0.66 -2.36
N GLY A 109 2.46 1.95 -2.05
CA GLY A 109 3.46 2.72 -1.32
C GLY A 109 4.06 3.86 -2.13
N PRO A 110 5.19 4.41 -1.68
CA PRO A 110 5.74 5.63 -2.27
C PRO A 110 6.02 5.51 -3.76
N LEU A 111 6.50 4.35 -4.23
CA LEU A 111 6.73 4.14 -5.67
C LEU A 111 5.43 4.20 -6.47
N ALA A 112 4.37 3.52 -6.02
CA ALA A 112 3.08 3.54 -6.69
C ALA A 112 2.47 4.96 -6.71
N ALA A 113 2.50 5.66 -5.57
CA ALA A 113 1.98 7.02 -5.45
C ALA A 113 2.73 8.01 -6.36
N VAL A 114 4.08 7.95 -6.37
CA VAL A 114 4.91 8.79 -7.24
C VAL A 114 4.68 8.48 -8.71
N LEU A 115 4.61 7.21 -9.11
CA LEU A 115 4.38 6.83 -10.51
C LEU A 115 3.01 7.28 -11.01
N VAL A 116 1.95 7.08 -10.22
CA VAL A 116 0.59 7.51 -10.58
C VAL A 116 0.50 9.03 -10.67
N ALA A 117 1.06 9.76 -9.71
CA ALA A 117 1.09 11.22 -9.75
C ALA A 117 1.91 11.75 -10.93
N TYR A 118 3.07 11.15 -11.21
CA TYR A 118 3.91 11.49 -12.37
C TYR A 118 3.15 11.28 -13.69
N ALA A 119 2.52 10.11 -13.85
CA ALA A 119 1.75 9.75 -15.04
C ALA A 119 0.54 10.67 -15.27
N LYS A 120 -0.09 11.13 -14.19
CA LYS A 120 -1.18 12.13 -14.22
C LYS A 120 -0.69 13.57 -14.37
N GLY A 121 0.61 13.80 -14.51
CA GLY A 121 1.18 15.12 -14.77
C GLY A 121 1.24 16.04 -13.54
N HIS A 122 1.24 15.49 -12.32
CA HIS A 122 1.34 16.28 -11.09
C HIS A 122 2.65 17.10 -11.08
N PRO A 123 2.59 18.44 -11.04
CA PRO A 123 3.74 19.28 -11.39
C PRO A 123 4.92 19.17 -10.40
N GLU A 124 4.65 19.16 -9.09
CA GLU A 124 5.66 19.05 -8.04
C GLU A 124 6.33 17.66 -8.06
N VAL A 125 5.55 16.60 -8.22
CA VAL A 125 6.07 15.23 -8.36
C VAL A 125 6.91 15.12 -9.62
N LYS A 126 6.40 15.58 -10.77
CA LYS A 126 7.12 15.54 -12.05
C LYS A 126 8.47 16.24 -11.96
N LYS A 127 8.48 17.48 -11.48
CA LYS A 127 9.70 18.27 -11.27
C LYS A 127 10.72 17.53 -10.40
N THR A 128 10.27 16.93 -9.31
CA THR A 128 11.15 16.26 -8.33
C THR A 128 11.68 14.94 -8.89
N VAL A 129 10.85 14.15 -9.58
CA VAL A 129 11.28 12.94 -10.28
C VAL A 129 12.31 13.27 -11.35
N ASP A 130 12.02 14.23 -12.22
CA ASP A 130 12.92 14.63 -13.33
C ASP A 130 14.26 15.14 -12.78
N TYR A 131 14.26 15.88 -11.65
CA TYR A 131 15.48 16.28 -10.95
C TYR A 131 16.30 15.08 -10.44
N VAL A 132 15.64 14.12 -9.78
CA VAL A 132 16.31 12.93 -9.22
C VAL A 132 16.93 12.08 -10.31
N LEU A 133 16.20 11.83 -11.41
CA LEU A 133 16.68 11.07 -12.56
C LEU A 133 17.89 11.76 -13.22
N SER A 134 17.80 13.07 -13.44
CA SER A 134 18.88 13.89 -13.99
C SER A 134 20.13 13.87 -13.10
N TYR A 135 19.97 14.07 -11.79
CA TYR A 135 21.09 14.05 -10.84
C TYR A 135 21.80 12.69 -10.82
N LEU A 136 21.04 11.59 -10.92
CA LEU A 136 21.60 10.25 -10.95
C LEU A 136 22.10 9.85 -12.35
N GLY A 137 21.78 10.60 -13.40
CA GLY A 137 22.12 10.26 -14.78
C GLY A 137 21.55 8.92 -15.21
N VAL A 138 20.29 8.65 -14.87
CA VAL A 138 19.55 7.42 -15.20
C VAL A 138 18.23 7.75 -15.87
N GLY A 139 17.71 6.85 -16.71
CA GLY A 139 16.39 7.02 -17.33
C GLY A 139 15.24 6.62 -16.41
N PRO A 140 13.99 6.89 -16.81
CA PRO A 140 12.79 6.60 -16.01
C PRO A 140 12.60 5.12 -15.69
N GLU A 141 13.17 4.21 -16.49
CA GLU A 141 13.19 2.77 -16.23
C GLU A 141 13.81 2.42 -14.87
N ALA A 142 14.74 3.24 -14.37
CA ALA A 142 15.38 3.06 -13.07
C ALA A 142 14.39 3.16 -11.89
N LEU A 143 13.22 3.77 -12.08
CA LEU A 143 12.18 3.84 -11.04
C LEU A 143 11.59 2.46 -10.72
N PHE A 144 11.56 1.53 -11.68
CA PHE A 144 11.00 0.18 -11.50
C PHE A 144 12.00 -0.78 -10.85
N SER A 145 12.52 -0.41 -9.68
CA SER A 145 13.62 -1.12 -9.02
C SER A 145 13.66 -0.89 -7.50
N THR A 146 14.54 -1.62 -6.81
CA THR A 146 14.85 -1.39 -5.39
C THR A 146 15.33 0.05 -5.14
N LEU A 147 16.22 0.56 -6.00
CA LEU A 147 16.73 1.93 -5.90
C LEU A 147 15.63 2.95 -6.18
N GLY A 148 14.80 2.69 -7.20
CA GLY A 148 13.68 3.51 -7.59
C GLY A 148 12.65 3.66 -6.47
N ARG A 149 12.28 2.55 -5.80
CA ARG A 149 11.39 2.56 -4.63
C ARG A 149 11.97 3.34 -3.46
N THR A 150 13.27 3.20 -3.22
CA THR A 150 13.98 3.97 -2.18
C THR A 150 14.00 5.46 -2.50
N ALA A 151 14.24 5.82 -3.76
CA ALA A 151 14.19 7.21 -4.23
C ALA A 151 12.78 7.79 -4.15
N ALA A 152 11.76 7.03 -4.56
CA ALA A 152 10.36 7.44 -4.53
C ALA A 152 9.89 7.83 -3.11
N ARG A 153 10.33 7.11 -2.07
CA ARG A 153 10.08 7.50 -0.67
C ARG A 153 10.63 8.88 -0.34
N GLY A 154 11.85 9.19 -0.79
CA GLY A 154 12.44 10.52 -0.60
C GLY A 154 11.74 11.61 -1.43
N ILE A 155 11.33 11.28 -2.66
CA ILE A 155 10.58 12.18 -3.54
C ILE A 155 9.24 12.55 -2.89
N GLU A 156 8.45 11.55 -2.50
CA GLU A 156 7.16 11.74 -1.83
C GLU A 156 7.32 12.55 -0.54
N THR A 157 8.31 12.21 0.30
CA THR A 157 8.62 12.96 1.52
C THR A 157 8.86 14.43 1.24
N LYS A 158 9.70 14.75 0.24
CA LYS A 158 10.00 16.14 -0.11
C LYS A 158 8.76 16.88 -0.64
N VAL A 159 8.04 16.26 -1.56
CA VAL A 159 6.87 16.88 -2.21
C VAL A 159 5.78 17.18 -1.17
N ILE A 160 5.50 16.26 -0.26
CA ILE A 160 4.56 16.48 0.84
C ILE A 160 5.09 17.57 1.79
N ALA A 161 6.37 17.50 2.19
CA ALA A 161 6.95 18.48 3.11
C ALA A 161 6.88 19.91 2.57
N ASP A 162 7.10 20.11 1.27
CA ASP A 162 6.97 21.42 0.62
C ASP A 162 5.50 21.89 0.64
N LYS A 163 4.52 20.98 0.49
CA LYS A 163 3.09 21.30 0.48
C LYS A 163 2.50 21.60 1.87
N LEU A 164 3.09 21.07 2.94
CA LEU A 164 2.60 21.26 4.33
C LEU A 164 2.38 22.73 4.69
N MET A 165 3.27 23.63 4.25
CA MET A 165 3.15 25.06 4.56
C MET A 165 1.93 25.71 3.88
N ASP A 166 1.58 25.26 2.68
CA ASP A 166 0.36 25.73 2.01
C ASP A 166 -0.87 25.35 2.81
N TRP A 167 -0.99 24.09 3.23
CA TRP A 167 -2.14 23.63 4.01
C TRP A 167 -2.25 24.32 5.38
N VAL A 168 -1.13 24.61 6.03
CA VAL A 168 -1.12 25.38 7.28
C VAL A 168 -1.64 26.81 7.03
N ASN A 169 -1.24 27.43 5.93
CA ASN A 169 -1.73 28.76 5.56
C ASN A 169 -3.21 28.73 5.15
N GLU A 170 -3.65 27.73 4.37
CA GLU A 170 -5.05 27.53 4.00
C GLU A 170 -5.94 27.35 5.25
N LEU A 171 -5.48 26.57 6.23
CA LEU A 171 -6.15 26.43 7.53
C LEU A 171 -6.23 27.78 8.26
N ALA A 172 -5.11 28.52 8.33
CA ALA A 172 -5.08 29.82 8.97
C ALA A 172 -6.04 30.83 8.33
N GLU A 173 -6.12 30.87 7.00
CA GLU A 173 -7.06 31.73 6.27
C GLU A 173 -8.51 31.27 6.43
N ASN A 174 -8.79 29.97 6.42
CA ASN A 174 -10.13 29.44 6.67
C ASN A 174 -10.63 29.85 8.08
N VAL A 175 -9.75 29.76 9.10
CA VAL A 175 -10.06 30.22 10.46
C VAL A 175 -10.27 31.74 10.50
N LYS A 176 -9.42 32.54 9.83
CA LYS A 176 -9.57 34.00 9.76
C LYS A 176 -10.86 34.43 9.07
N SER A 177 -11.37 33.65 8.12
CA SER A 177 -12.66 33.92 7.46
C SER A 177 -13.88 33.68 8.37
N GLY A 178 -13.66 33.17 9.59
CA GLY A 178 -14.69 32.90 10.58
C GLY A 178 -15.21 31.46 10.55
N ASN A 179 -14.69 30.61 9.66
CA ASN A 179 -15.06 29.20 9.62
C ASN A 179 -14.27 28.38 10.66
N THR A 180 -14.87 28.19 11.83
CA THR A 180 -14.30 27.43 12.96
C THR A 180 -15.02 26.10 13.21
N LYS A 181 -15.90 25.66 12.29
CA LYS A 181 -16.64 24.42 12.43
C LYS A 181 -15.69 23.22 12.23
N ILE A 182 -15.48 22.45 13.31
CA ILE A 182 -14.61 21.26 13.32
C ILE A 182 -15.38 19.93 13.42
N TYR A 183 -16.71 20.00 13.60
CA TYR A 183 -17.56 18.83 13.81
C TYR A 183 -18.87 18.97 13.05
N GLN A 184 -19.34 17.85 12.52
CA GLN A 184 -20.67 17.69 11.94
C GLN A 184 -21.40 16.63 12.76
N GLU A 185 -22.58 16.98 13.26
CA GLU A 185 -23.44 16.03 13.96
C GLU A 185 -23.85 14.89 13.03
N TRP A 186 -23.90 13.68 13.58
CA TRP A 186 -24.23 12.44 12.89
C TRP A 186 -25.02 11.52 13.81
N GLN A 187 -25.74 10.56 13.22
CA GLN A 187 -26.49 9.54 13.95
C GLN A 187 -26.02 8.16 13.51
N MET A 188 -25.94 7.21 14.44
CA MET A 188 -25.57 5.83 14.12
C MET A 188 -26.71 5.15 13.35
N PRO A 189 -26.49 4.69 12.11
CA PRO A 189 -27.49 3.92 11.40
C PRO A 189 -27.65 2.54 12.04
N ASP A 190 -28.86 1.98 11.96
CA ASP A 190 -29.10 0.60 12.39
C ASP A 190 -28.37 -0.40 11.48
N GLU A 191 -28.36 -0.18 10.16
CA GLU A 191 -27.64 -0.98 9.19
C GLU A 191 -26.91 -0.09 8.17
N ALA A 192 -25.65 -0.37 7.87
CA ALA A 192 -24.85 0.35 6.87
C ALA A 192 -23.59 -0.42 6.47
N GLU A 193 -23.03 -0.08 5.31
CA GLU A 193 -21.67 -0.46 4.90
C GLU A 193 -20.84 0.81 4.71
N GLY A 194 -19.57 0.76 5.10
CA GLY A 194 -18.66 1.90 4.97
C GLY A 194 -17.23 1.47 4.71
N VAL A 195 -16.50 2.31 3.99
CA VAL A 195 -15.06 2.14 3.76
C VAL A 195 -14.34 3.47 3.93
N GLY A 196 -13.20 3.42 4.61
CA GLY A 196 -12.26 4.55 4.71
C GLY A 196 -10.94 4.19 4.04
N PHE A 197 -10.44 5.10 3.18
CA PHE A 197 -9.15 4.96 2.52
C PHE A 197 -8.13 5.95 3.09
N VAL A 198 -6.89 5.48 3.18
CA VAL A 198 -5.71 6.29 3.54
C VAL A 198 -4.56 5.81 2.69
N ASN A 199 -3.85 6.69 1.99
CA ASN A 199 -2.56 6.31 1.42
C ASN A 199 -1.46 6.62 2.44
N ALA A 200 -1.27 5.66 3.35
CA ALA A 200 -0.28 5.72 4.42
C ALA A 200 1.16 5.74 3.86
N PRO A 201 2.19 5.96 4.70
CA PRO A 201 3.59 5.97 4.23
C PRO A 201 4.06 4.70 3.52
N ARG A 202 3.35 3.58 3.71
CA ARG A 202 3.61 2.29 3.05
C ARG A 202 2.66 1.99 1.89
N GLY A 203 1.64 2.83 1.66
CA GLY A 203 0.69 2.73 0.56
C GLY A 203 -0.77 2.69 0.99
N SER A 204 -1.60 2.10 0.14
CA SER A 204 -3.05 2.08 0.27
C SER A 204 -3.53 1.19 1.41
N LEU A 205 -4.17 1.83 2.38
CA LEU A 205 -4.86 1.25 3.52
C LEU A 205 -6.36 1.42 3.31
N SER A 206 -7.13 0.39 3.62
CA SER A 206 -8.59 0.47 3.64
C SER A 206 -9.18 -0.25 4.85
N HIS A 207 -10.09 0.42 5.55
CA HIS A 207 -10.88 -0.15 6.63
C HIS A 207 -12.32 -0.29 6.17
N TRP A 208 -12.88 -1.48 6.31
CA TRP A 208 -14.20 -1.85 5.80
C TRP A 208 -15.08 -2.27 6.97
N ILE A 209 -16.24 -1.63 7.11
CA ILE A 209 -17.18 -1.88 8.19
C ILE A 209 -18.54 -2.27 7.62
N ARG A 210 -19.17 -3.28 8.24
CA ARG A 210 -20.61 -3.55 8.12
C ARG A 210 -21.25 -3.37 9.48
N ILE A 211 -22.31 -2.58 9.53
CA ILE A 211 -23.06 -2.24 10.74
C ILE A 211 -24.40 -2.97 10.68
N LYS A 212 -24.80 -3.58 11.80
CA LYS A 212 -26.13 -4.18 12.00
C LYS A 212 -26.60 -4.03 13.44
N GLY A 213 -27.83 -3.57 13.63
CA GLY A 213 -28.38 -3.22 14.93
C GLY A 213 -27.53 -2.17 15.67
N GLY A 214 -26.96 -1.21 14.93
CA GLY A 214 -26.09 -0.16 15.46
C GLY A 214 -24.74 -0.67 16.00
N LYS A 215 -24.33 -1.90 15.67
CA LYS A 215 -23.08 -2.52 16.10
C LYS A 215 -22.25 -2.97 14.90
N ILE A 216 -20.96 -3.15 15.13
CA ILE A 216 -20.03 -3.73 14.14
C ILE A 216 -20.42 -5.21 13.93
N GLU A 217 -20.97 -5.54 12.77
CA GLU A 217 -21.23 -6.91 12.31
C GLU A 217 -19.95 -7.53 11.73
N ASN A 218 -19.24 -6.79 10.88
CA ASN A 218 -17.96 -7.18 10.31
C ASN A 218 -17.03 -5.96 10.25
N PHE A 219 -15.73 -6.20 10.45
CA PHE A 219 -14.68 -5.19 10.28
C PHE A 219 -13.43 -5.83 9.69
N GLN A 220 -12.99 -5.37 8.53
CA GLN A 220 -11.82 -5.89 7.83
C GLN A 220 -10.84 -4.76 7.52
N LEU A 221 -9.56 -5.05 7.62
CA LEU A 221 -8.48 -4.13 7.32
C LEU A 221 -7.68 -4.74 6.17
N VAL A 222 -7.56 -4.00 5.06
CA VAL A 222 -6.65 -4.37 3.97
C VAL A 222 -5.53 -3.34 3.95
N VAL A 223 -4.34 -3.77 4.36
CA VAL A 223 -3.23 -2.89 4.76
C VAL A 223 -2.11 -2.93 3.73
N PRO A 224 -1.27 -1.88 3.60
CA PRO A 224 -0.27 -1.83 2.53
C PRO A 224 0.74 -2.97 2.55
N THR A 225 1.19 -3.38 3.75
CA THR A 225 2.09 -4.53 3.87
C THR A 225 1.42 -5.84 3.47
N THR A 226 0.10 -5.97 3.63
CA THR A 226 -0.64 -7.15 3.16
C THR A 226 -0.62 -7.25 1.63
N TRP A 227 -0.78 -6.12 0.93
CA TRP A 227 -0.60 -6.04 -0.54
C TRP A 227 0.81 -6.41 -0.96
N ASN A 228 1.81 -5.76 -0.37
CA ASN A 228 3.20 -5.86 -0.83
C ASN A 228 3.86 -7.20 -0.45
N LEU A 229 3.58 -7.72 0.74
CA LEU A 229 4.29 -8.85 1.36
C LEU A 229 3.38 -10.06 1.66
N GLY A 230 2.11 -10.03 1.27
CA GLY A 230 1.24 -11.21 1.34
C GLY A 230 1.84 -12.40 0.57
N PRO A 231 1.36 -13.63 0.80
CA PRO A 231 1.81 -14.79 0.03
C PRO A 231 1.22 -14.78 -1.39
N ARG A 232 1.43 -15.89 -2.11
CA ARG A 232 0.75 -16.17 -3.37
C ARG A 232 -0.77 -16.21 -3.18
N CYS A 233 -1.52 -15.83 -4.22
CA CYS A 233 -2.97 -16.04 -4.26
C CYS A 233 -3.30 -17.46 -4.75
N ALA A 234 -4.59 -17.80 -4.82
CA ALA A 234 -5.04 -19.13 -5.26
C ALA A 234 -4.60 -19.51 -6.69
N GLU A 235 -4.28 -18.54 -7.53
CA GLU A 235 -3.73 -18.76 -8.88
C GLU A 235 -2.20 -18.94 -8.89
N GLY A 236 -1.56 -18.97 -7.73
CA GLY A 236 -0.10 -19.13 -7.60
C GLY A 236 0.72 -17.89 -7.95
N LYS A 237 0.08 -16.74 -8.25
CA LYS A 237 0.77 -15.48 -8.59
C LYS A 237 1.58 -14.96 -7.41
N LEU A 238 2.86 -14.66 -7.66
CA LEU A 238 3.78 -14.03 -6.70
C LEU A 238 3.21 -12.70 -6.18
N SER A 239 3.48 -12.38 -4.92
CA SER A 239 3.28 -11.02 -4.41
C SER A 239 4.36 -10.05 -4.91
N ALA A 240 4.18 -8.76 -4.66
CA ALA A 240 5.13 -7.73 -5.10
C ALA A 240 6.55 -7.98 -4.57
N VAL A 241 6.70 -8.34 -3.29
CA VAL A 241 8.03 -8.64 -2.71
C VAL A 241 8.63 -9.93 -3.28
N GLU A 242 7.80 -10.96 -3.51
CA GLU A 242 8.26 -12.23 -4.08
C GLU A 242 8.70 -12.05 -5.54
N GLU A 243 7.95 -11.28 -6.32
CA GLU A 243 8.33 -10.89 -7.69
C GLU A 243 9.64 -10.10 -7.70
N ALA A 244 9.77 -9.09 -6.82
CA ALA A 244 10.95 -8.23 -6.76
C ALA A 244 12.24 -8.99 -6.40
N LEU A 245 12.15 -10.07 -5.62
CA LEU A 245 13.31 -10.89 -5.25
C LEU A 245 13.78 -11.83 -6.38
N MET A 246 13.00 -11.99 -7.44
CA MET A 246 13.39 -12.84 -8.57
C MET A 246 14.63 -12.24 -9.26
N GLY A 247 15.69 -13.05 -9.36
CA GLY A 247 16.94 -12.65 -10.00
C GLY A 247 17.87 -11.79 -9.14
N THR A 248 17.58 -11.59 -7.85
CA THR A 248 18.49 -10.90 -6.93
C THR A 248 19.83 -11.67 -6.83
N PRO A 249 20.97 -11.04 -7.14
CA PRO A 249 22.28 -11.68 -6.99
C PRO A 249 22.59 -11.85 -5.50
N ILE A 250 23.18 -12.99 -5.14
CA ILE A 250 23.62 -13.29 -3.76
C ILE A 250 25.11 -13.57 -3.80
N ALA A 251 25.91 -12.63 -3.33
CA ALA A 251 27.36 -12.80 -3.28
C ALA A 251 27.78 -13.80 -2.20
N ASP A 252 27.11 -13.78 -1.05
CA ASP A 252 27.35 -14.67 0.08
C ASP A 252 26.01 -15.15 0.69
N PRO A 253 25.64 -16.43 0.49
CA PRO A 253 24.40 -16.99 1.04
C PRO A 253 24.29 -16.94 2.57
N GLU A 254 25.39 -16.91 3.31
CA GLU A 254 25.39 -16.78 4.78
C GLU A 254 25.16 -15.32 5.22
N ARG A 255 25.32 -14.36 4.31
CA ARG A 255 25.15 -12.92 4.55
C ARG A 255 24.39 -12.25 3.39
N PRO A 256 23.13 -12.64 3.11
CA PRO A 256 22.40 -12.25 1.91
C PRO A 256 21.82 -10.83 2.02
N VAL A 257 22.69 -9.83 2.15
CA VAL A 257 22.32 -8.41 2.28
C VAL A 257 21.50 -7.91 1.10
N GLU A 258 21.66 -8.53 -0.06
CA GLU A 258 20.98 -8.18 -1.29
C GLU A 258 19.46 -8.42 -1.18
N ILE A 259 19.07 -9.52 -0.52
CA ILE A 259 17.65 -9.78 -0.19
C ILE A 259 17.13 -8.68 0.72
N LEU A 260 17.89 -8.32 1.76
CA LEU A 260 17.49 -7.30 2.73
C LEU A 260 17.33 -5.93 2.07
N ARG A 261 18.20 -5.56 1.13
CA ARG A 261 18.08 -4.29 0.38
C ARG A 261 16.76 -4.21 -0.37
N THR A 262 16.39 -5.26 -1.11
CA THR A 262 15.10 -5.30 -1.83
C THR A 262 13.92 -5.30 -0.85
N VAL A 263 13.93 -6.17 0.16
CA VAL A 263 12.83 -6.27 1.15
C VAL A 263 12.65 -4.96 1.92
N HIS A 264 13.71 -4.36 2.45
CA HIS A 264 13.65 -3.10 3.19
C HIS A 264 13.21 -1.93 2.30
N SER A 265 13.42 -1.99 0.98
CA SER A 265 12.91 -0.94 0.09
C SER A 265 11.39 -0.86 0.10
N PHE A 266 10.66 -1.92 0.46
CA PHE A 266 9.20 -1.91 0.67
C PHE A 266 8.77 -1.36 2.04
N ASP A 267 9.72 -1.11 2.95
CA ASP A 267 9.47 -0.71 4.34
C ASP A 267 8.45 -1.62 5.05
N PRO A 268 8.77 -2.90 5.33
CA PRO A 268 7.83 -3.85 5.92
C PRO A 268 7.33 -3.45 7.31
N CYS A 269 6.01 -3.44 7.53
CA CYS A 269 5.40 -3.39 8.86
C CYS A 269 4.57 -4.66 9.11
N ILE A 270 5.18 -5.68 9.72
CA ILE A 270 4.51 -6.99 9.88
C ILE A 270 3.31 -6.92 10.84
N ALA A 271 3.40 -6.12 11.90
CA ALA A 271 2.27 -5.86 12.80
C ALA A 271 1.09 -5.21 12.05
N CYS A 272 1.36 -4.38 11.04
CA CYS A 272 0.34 -3.80 10.19
C CYS A 272 -0.28 -4.85 9.26
N GLY A 273 0.53 -5.75 8.68
CA GLY A 273 0.07 -6.72 7.67
C GLY A 273 -0.68 -7.95 8.19
N VAL A 274 -0.46 -8.34 9.45
CA VAL A 274 -1.11 -9.50 10.10
C VAL A 274 -2.10 -9.08 11.19
N HIS A 275 -1.98 -7.85 11.70
CA HIS A 275 -2.62 -7.41 12.94
C HIS A 275 -2.23 -8.30 14.13
N VAL A 276 -2.90 -8.14 15.27
CA VAL A 276 -2.54 -8.82 16.52
C VAL A 276 -3.11 -10.24 16.56
N ILE A 277 -2.48 -11.16 15.81
CA ILE A 277 -2.69 -12.61 15.94
C ILE A 277 -1.57 -13.18 16.81
N ASP A 278 -1.94 -13.81 17.92
CA ASP A 278 -0.99 -14.48 18.79
C ASP A 278 -0.67 -15.89 18.24
N SER A 279 0.55 -16.08 17.74
CA SER A 279 0.99 -17.32 17.08
C SER A 279 1.06 -18.54 18.00
N LYS A 280 1.06 -18.36 19.32
CA LYS A 280 1.07 -19.48 20.29
C LYS A 280 -0.33 -19.96 20.61
N THR A 281 -1.31 -19.06 20.57
CA THR A 281 -2.68 -19.34 20.99
C THR A 281 -3.68 -19.39 19.84
N ASN A 282 -3.28 -18.97 18.63
CA ASN A 282 -4.15 -18.77 17.46
C ASN A 282 -5.36 -17.85 17.75
N GLN A 283 -5.27 -16.98 18.76
CA GLN A 283 -6.32 -16.03 19.09
C GLN A 283 -6.02 -14.66 18.47
N VAL A 284 -7.05 -14.07 17.84
CA VAL A 284 -7.09 -12.63 17.57
C VAL A 284 -7.33 -11.96 18.92
N ARG A 285 -6.41 -11.11 19.39
CA ARG A 285 -6.59 -10.43 20.68
C ARG A 285 -7.82 -9.54 20.61
N LYS A 286 -8.83 -9.84 21.44
CA LYS A 286 -10.03 -9.01 21.60
C LYS A 286 -9.69 -7.86 22.54
N PHE A 287 -9.60 -6.66 22.00
CA PHE A 287 -9.45 -5.45 22.81
C PHE A 287 -10.85 -4.93 23.15
N LYS A 288 -11.16 -4.86 24.45
CA LYS A 288 -12.32 -4.10 24.93
C LYS A 288 -11.84 -2.67 25.12
N ILE A 289 -12.23 -1.77 24.24
CA ILE A 289 -12.08 -0.33 24.48
C ILE A 289 -13.09 0.01 25.57
N LEU A 290 -12.60 0.48 26.71
CA LEU A 290 -13.43 0.98 27.82
C LEU A 290 -13.96 2.37 27.49
#